data_AF-D9PHB5-F1
#
_entry.id   AF-D9PHB5-F1
#
_cell.length_a   1.000
_cell.length_b   1.000
_cell.length_c   1.000
_cell.angle_alpha   90.00
_cell.angle_beta   90.00
_cell.angle_gamma   90.00
#
_symmetry.space_group_name_H-M   'P 1'
#
loop_
_entity.id
_entity.type
_entity.pdbx_description
1 polymer ?
#
loop_
_entity_poly.entity_id
_entity_poly.type
_entity_poly.pdbx_seq_one_letter_code
_entity_poly.pdbx_strand_id
1 'polypeptide(L)'
;MIDELNFFVYFSNPIFQLIISVLLGAFVGLRREFDLQKGNTDFRGLRTTVLVSVFGTLSTIFGDSVLFPLSFFVVLGVFVAIAYFSGVSHNKIGLTSEISLILMFWSGVLIGYEEFTLGIILAFIVAISDAYKDKMHNFANNINLKE
;
A
#
# COMPACT_ATOMS: atom_id res chain seq x y z
N MET A 1 -21.76 -23.88 -12.55
CA MET A 1 -21.84 -24.38 -11.16
C MET A 1 -20.55 -25.06 -10.70
N ILE A 2 -19.95 -25.98 -11.48
CA ILE A 2 -18.64 -26.58 -11.14
C ILE A 2 -17.49 -25.56 -11.25
N ASP A 3 -17.54 -24.66 -12.25
CA ASP A 3 -16.51 -23.62 -12.42
C ASP A 3 -16.54 -22.55 -11.33
N GLU A 4 -17.72 -22.16 -10.83
CA GLU A 4 -17.85 -21.21 -9.72
C GLU A 4 -17.34 -21.80 -8.39
N LEU A 5 -17.55 -23.11 -8.19
CA LEU A 5 -17.06 -23.82 -7.01
C LEU A 5 -15.53 -23.94 -7.04
N ASN A 6 -14.94 -24.22 -8.20
CA ASN A 6 -13.49 -24.20 -8.38
C ASN A 6 -12.89 -22.80 -8.26
N PHE A 7 -13.60 -21.76 -8.74
CA PHE A 7 -13.21 -20.37 -8.57
C PHE A 7 -13.15 -19.98 -7.09
N PHE A 8 -14.18 -20.29 -6.31
CA PHE A 8 -14.19 -20.02 -4.86
C PHE A 8 -13.11 -20.81 -4.11
N VAL A 9 -12.87 -22.07 -4.47
CA VAL A 9 -11.80 -22.89 -3.88
C VAL A 9 -10.40 -22.36 -4.23
N TYR A 10 -10.21 -21.81 -5.43
CA TYR A 10 -8.96 -21.11 -5.78
C TYR A 10 -8.77 -19.83 -4.97
N PHE A 11 -9.84 -19.09 -4.69
CA PHE A 11 -9.78 -17.86 -3.90
C PHE A 11 -9.38 -18.10 -2.44
N SER A 12 -9.74 -19.24 -1.86
CA SER A 12 -9.36 -19.62 -0.49
C SER A 12 -7.91 -20.11 -0.35
N ASN A 13 -7.18 -20.29 -1.46
CA ASN A 13 -5.78 -20.70 -1.37
C ASN A 13 -4.87 -19.54 -0.93
N PRO A 14 -4.01 -19.75 0.09
CA PRO A 14 -3.12 -18.70 0.60
C PRO A 14 -2.11 -18.20 -0.46
N ILE A 15 -1.76 -19.07 -1.41
CA ILE A 15 -0.91 -18.71 -2.56
C ILE A 15 -1.60 -17.66 -3.45
N PHE A 16 -2.91 -17.80 -3.66
CA PHE A 16 -3.68 -16.89 -4.49
C PHE A 16 -3.84 -15.52 -3.83
N GLN A 17 -4.10 -15.50 -2.53
CA GLN A 17 -4.13 -14.27 -1.72
C GLN A 17 -2.79 -13.51 -1.81
N LEU A 18 -1.67 -14.23 -1.71
CA LEU A 18 -0.34 -13.63 -1.88
C LEU A 18 -0.13 -13.05 -3.28
N ILE A 19 -0.55 -13.76 -4.34
CA ILE A 19 -0.47 -13.25 -5.71
C ILE A 19 -1.29 -11.97 -5.86
N ILE A 20 -2.52 -11.93 -5.35
CA ILE A 20 -3.37 -10.72 -5.41
C ILE A 20 -2.73 -9.57 -4.64
N SER A 21 -2.21 -9.84 -3.44
CA SER A 21 -1.55 -8.83 -2.62
C SER A 21 -0.31 -8.25 -3.31
N VAL A 22 0.50 -9.09 -3.96
CA VAL A 22 1.63 -8.64 -4.79
C VAL A 22 1.14 -7.80 -5.95
N LEU A 23 0.12 -8.23 -6.68
CA LEU A 23 -0.42 -7.51 -7.83
C LEU A 23 -0.97 -6.13 -7.44
N LEU A 24 -1.71 -6.02 -6.33
CA LEU A 24 -2.24 -4.75 -5.85
C LEU A 24 -1.14 -3.85 -5.30
N GLY A 25 -0.23 -4.39 -4.49
CA GLY A 25 0.94 -3.65 -4.02
C GLY A 25 1.81 -3.14 -5.17
N ALA A 26 1.95 -3.94 -6.23
CA ALA A 26 2.67 -3.58 -7.44
C ALA A 26 1.90 -2.53 -8.23
N PHE A 27 0.58 -2.66 -8.40
CA PHE A 27 -0.25 -1.67 -9.09
C PHE A 27 -0.13 -0.28 -8.46
N VAL A 28 -0.26 -0.20 -7.13
CA VAL A 28 -0.09 1.07 -6.39
C VAL A 28 1.37 1.55 -6.46
N GLY A 29 2.34 0.63 -6.32
CA GLY A 29 3.77 0.94 -6.33
C GLY A 29 4.30 1.42 -7.69
N LEU A 30 3.85 0.82 -8.79
CA LEU A 30 4.26 1.14 -10.16
C LEU A 30 3.79 2.54 -10.55
N ARG A 31 2.60 2.94 -10.07
CA ARG A 31 2.09 4.29 -10.27
C ARG A 31 3.07 5.35 -9.76
N ARG A 32 3.64 5.14 -8.57
CA ARG A 32 4.63 6.06 -7.98
C ARG A 32 5.93 6.09 -8.78
N GLU A 33 6.35 4.97 -9.36
CA GLU A 33 7.58 4.93 -10.17
C GLU A 33 7.44 5.75 -11.45
N PHE A 34 6.25 5.78 -12.07
CA PHE A 34 5.96 6.68 -13.19
C PHE A 34 6.06 8.16 -12.80
N ASP A 35 5.70 8.52 -11.56
CA ASP A 35 5.78 9.91 -11.10
C ASP A 35 7.18 10.30 -10.60
N LEU A 36 7.96 9.33 -10.07
CA LEU A 36 9.40 9.49 -9.80
C LEU A 36 10.20 9.81 -11.07
N GLN A 37 9.87 9.17 -12.21
CA GLN A 37 10.51 9.46 -13.50
C GLN A 37 10.26 10.89 -14.00
N LYS A 38 9.26 11.59 -13.48
CA LYS A 38 8.97 13.00 -13.81
C LYS A 38 9.74 14.00 -12.95
N GLY A 39 10.67 13.56 -12.12
CA GLY A 39 11.55 14.42 -11.32
C GLY A 39 11.08 14.69 -9.89
N ASN A 40 10.00 14.03 -9.43
CA ASN A 40 9.61 14.08 -8.02
C ASN A 40 10.53 13.18 -7.20
N THR A 41 11.18 13.72 -6.17
CA THR A 41 12.15 12.99 -5.32
C THR A 41 11.52 12.29 -4.11
N ASP A 42 10.21 12.01 -4.14
CA ASP A 42 9.50 11.45 -2.99
C ASP A 42 9.88 9.96 -2.83
N PHE A 43 10.64 9.65 -1.78
CA PHE A 43 11.53 8.50 -1.65
C PHE A 43 10.79 7.19 -1.27
N ARG A 44 9.75 6.80 -2.03
CA ARG A 44 9.06 5.51 -1.83
C ARG A 44 8.77 4.81 -3.15
N GLY A 45 9.56 3.77 -3.42
CA GLY A 45 9.48 2.97 -4.64
C GLY A 45 8.51 1.80 -4.55
N LEU A 46 8.24 1.17 -5.69
CA LEU A 46 7.37 0.00 -5.85
C LEU A 46 7.68 -1.14 -4.85
N ARG A 47 8.95 -1.27 -4.46
CA ARG A 47 9.44 -2.34 -3.60
C ARG A 47 8.79 -2.25 -2.21
N THR A 48 8.73 -1.06 -1.61
CA THR A 48 8.17 -0.93 -0.26
C THR A 48 6.68 -1.20 -0.22
N THR A 49 5.93 -0.75 -1.23
CA THR A 49 4.47 -0.94 -1.27
C THR A 49 4.09 -2.41 -1.44
N VAL A 50 4.80 -3.14 -2.32
CA VAL A 50 4.62 -4.59 -2.49
C VAL A 50 4.96 -5.32 -1.20
N LEU A 51 6.11 -5.04 -0.59
CA LEU A 51 6.51 -5.71 0.66
C LEU A 51 5.49 -5.47 1.78
N VAL A 52 4.94 -4.26 1.92
CA VAL A 52 3.97 -3.94 2.97
C VAL A 52 2.63 -4.64 2.75
N SER A 53 2.14 -4.69 1.51
CA SER A 53 0.92 -5.44 1.17
C SER A 53 1.08 -6.93 1.47
N VAL A 54 2.19 -7.53 1.03
CA VAL A 54 2.50 -8.94 1.29
C VAL A 54 2.66 -9.22 2.78
N PHE A 55 3.28 -8.30 3.52
CA PHE A 55 3.44 -8.44 4.97
C PHE A 55 2.09 -8.44 5.71
N GLY A 56 1.12 -7.65 5.22
CA GLY A 56 -0.26 -7.70 5.70
C GLY A 56 -0.92 -9.05 5.47
N THR A 57 -0.81 -9.58 4.25
CA THR A 57 -1.36 -10.90 3.90
C THR A 57 -0.68 -12.05 4.66
N LEU A 58 0.64 -11.98 4.87
CA LEU A 58 1.34 -12.97 5.69
C LEU A 58 0.85 -12.96 7.14
N SER A 59 0.46 -11.81 7.68
CA SER A 59 0.01 -11.71 9.08
C SER A 59 -1.26 -12.53 9.37
N THR A 60 -2.09 -12.80 8.36
CA THR A 60 -3.31 -13.61 8.50
C THR A 60 -3.04 -15.10 8.32
N ILE A 61 -2.01 -15.48 7.55
CA ILE A 61 -1.65 -16.88 7.29
C ILE A 61 -1.11 -17.57 8.55
N PHE A 62 -0.41 -16.83 9.43
CA PHE A 62 0.19 -17.40 10.64
C PHE A 62 -0.78 -17.57 11.82
N GLY A 63 -2.01 -17.04 11.74
CA GLY A 63 -3.00 -17.25 12.79
C GLY A 63 -4.37 -16.65 12.50
N ASP A 64 -5.41 -17.42 12.79
CA ASP A 64 -6.82 -17.02 12.60
C ASP A 64 -7.29 -15.95 13.59
N SER A 65 -6.46 -15.60 14.58
CA SER A 65 -6.81 -14.62 15.61
C SER A 65 -6.47 -13.20 15.18
N VAL A 66 -7.40 -12.27 15.38
CA VAL A 66 -7.27 -10.82 15.12
C VAL A 66 -6.06 -10.18 15.84
N LEU A 67 -5.51 -10.86 16.85
CA LEU A 67 -4.33 -10.45 17.60
C LEU A 67 -3.04 -10.45 16.76
N PHE A 68 -2.91 -11.36 15.78
CA PHE A 68 -1.72 -11.47 14.94
C PHE A 68 -1.57 -10.26 14.00
N PRO A 69 -2.58 -9.88 13.20
CA PRO A 69 -2.53 -8.66 12.39
C PRO A 69 -2.27 -7.40 13.23
N LEU A 70 -2.82 -7.33 14.45
CA LEU A 70 -2.62 -6.20 15.35
C LEU A 70 -1.17 -6.08 15.82
N SER A 71 -0.51 -7.21 16.11
CA SER A 71 0.91 -7.21 16.49
C SER A 71 1.81 -6.77 15.32
N PHE A 72 1.51 -7.25 14.10
CA PHE A 72 2.22 -6.85 12.88
C PHE A 72 2.00 -5.38 12.56
N PHE A 73 0.79 -4.86 12.81
CA PHE A 73 0.48 -3.44 12.66
C PHE A 73 1.32 -2.56 13.58
N VAL A 74 1.51 -2.94 14.85
CA VAL A 74 2.36 -2.20 15.79
C VAL A 74 3.81 -2.17 15.30
N VAL A 75 4.34 -3.32 14.84
CA VAL A 75 5.70 -3.40 14.28
C VAL A 75 5.85 -2.50 13.06
N LEU A 76 4.89 -2.52 12.15
CA LEU A 76 4.88 -1.64 10.97
C LEU A 76 4.77 -0.17 11.36
N GLY A 77 3.91 0.17 12.33
CA GLY A 77 3.76 1.52 12.84
C GLY A 77 5.05 2.06 13.43
N VAL A 78 5.79 1.24 14.19
CA VAL A 78 7.13 1.58 14.70
C VAL A 78 8.12 1.76 13.55
N PHE A 79 8.11 0.88 12.56
CA PHE A 79 9.02 0.98 11.42
C PHE A 79 8.76 2.24 10.57
N VAL A 80 7.49 2.56 10.33
CA VAL A 80 7.06 3.78 9.65
C VAL A 80 7.41 5.02 10.46
N ALA A 81 7.21 5.00 11.78
CA ALA A 81 7.60 6.10 12.65
C ALA A 81 9.13 6.33 12.60
N ILE A 82 9.93 5.27 12.68
CA ILE A 82 11.40 5.36 12.55
C ILE A 82 11.79 5.93 11.18
N ALA A 83 11.15 5.46 10.11
CA ALA A 83 11.38 5.96 8.76
C ALA A 83 11.00 7.45 8.61
N TYR A 84 9.89 7.88 9.23
CA TYR A 84 9.49 9.28 9.29
C TYR A 84 10.54 10.11 10.01
N PHE A 85 10.91 9.72 11.24
CA PHE A 85 11.91 10.43 12.04
C PHE A 85 13.27 10.53 11.34
N SER A 86 13.68 9.46 10.63
CA SER A 86 14.91 9.46 9.83
C SER A 86 14.82 10.35 8.59
N GLY A 87 13.64 10.40 7.94
CA GLY A 87 13.40 11.16 6.73
C GLY A 87 13.05 12.64 6.93
N VAL A 88 12.61 13.03 8.14
CA VAL A 88 12.44 14.44 8.54
C VAL A 88 13.75 15.22 8.38
N SER A 89 14.91 14.57 8.52
CA SER A 89 16.22 15.17 8.24
C SER A 89 16.40 15.66 6.79
N HIS A 90 15.56 15.20 5.84
CA HIS A 90 15.65 15.52 4.42
C HIS A 90 14.47 16.35 3.88
N ASN A 91 13.56 16.81 4.74
CA ASN A 91 12.50 17.80 4.46
C ASN A 91 11.58 17.47 3.26
N LYS A 92 11.46 16.19 2.89
CA LYS A 92 10.78 15.74 1.67
C LYS A 92 9.68 14.70 1.88
N ILE A 93 9.43 14.28 3.13
CA ILE A 93 8.45 13.22 3.42
C ILE A 93 7.12 13.83 3.85
N GLY A 94 6.07 13.59 3.05
CA GLY A 94 4.71 13.97 3.43
C GLY A 94 4.05 12.90 4.31
N LEU A 95 3.41 13.32 5.41
CA LEU A 95 2.61 12.49 6.34
C LEU A 95 1.62 11.56 5.61
N THR A 96 1.01 12.03 4.52
CA THR A 96 0.05 11.22 3.75
C THR A 96 0.67 10.00 3.07
N SER A 97 1.96 10.04 2.72
CA SER A 97 2.67 8.92 2.09
C SER A 97 2.86 7.74 3.05
N GLU A 98 2.95 8.03 4.35
CA GLU A 98 3.11 7.02 5.40
C GLU A 98 1.78 6.39 5.75
N ILE A 99 0.72 7.21 5.76
CA ILE A 99 -0.66 6.73 5.89
C ILE A 99 -1.00 5.79 4.73
N SER A 100 -0.57 6.07 3.50
CA SER A 100 -0.77 5.17 2.34
C SER A 100 -0.15 3.78 2.57
N LEU A 101 1.00 3.67 3.22
CA LEU A 101 1.61 2.37 3.55
C LEU A 101 0.78 1.61 4.58
N ILE A 102 0.33 2.30 5.62
CA ILE A 102 -0.54 1.73 6.64
C ILE A 102 -1.83 1.18 6.00
N LEU A 103 -2.42 1.93 5.08
CA LEU A 103 -3.62 1.50 4.36
C LEU A 103 -3.34 0.31 3.43
N MET A 104 -2.17 0.24 2.77
CA MET A 104 -1.80 -0.94 1.98
C MET A 104 -1.54 -2.18 2.83
N PHE A 105 -1.02 -2.03 4.05
CA PHE A 105 -0.94 -3.15 4.98
C PHE A 105 -2.33 -3.72 5.28
N TRP A 106 -3.28 -2.85 5.61
CA TRP A 106 -4.68 -3.26 5.86
C TRP A 106 -5.35 -3.87 4.64
N SER A 107 -5.05 -3.37 3.43
CA SER A 107 -5.50 -4.00 2.18
C SER A 107 -4.98 -5.43 2.08
N GLY A 108 -3.69 -5.65 2.36
CA GLY A 108 -3.08 -6.98 2.42
C GLY A 108 -3.75 -7.92 3.46
N VAL A 109 -4.05 -7.40 4.64
CA VAL A 109 -4.77 -8.14 5.70
C VAL A 109 -6.18 -8.54 5.25
N LEU A 110 -6.93 -7.63 4.62
CA LEU A 110 -8.28 -7.92 4.11
C LEU A 110 -8.26 -9.03 3.05
N ILE A 111 -7.30 -8.98 2.13
CA ILE A 111 -7.10 -10.04 1.12
C ILE A 111 -6.77 -11.37 1.79
N GLY A 112 -5.98 -11.34 2.86
CA GLY A 112 -5.62 -12.51 3.65
C GLY A 112 -6.79 -13.13 4.45
N TYR A 113 -7.83 -12.36 4.75
CA TYR A 113 -9.09 -12.82 5.34
C TYR A 113 -10.16 -13.18 4.30
N GLU A 114 -9.78 -13.30 3.03
CA GLU A 114 -10.70 -13.56 1.91
C GLU A 114 -11.70 -12.42 1.63
N GLU A 115 -11.51 -11.25 2.23
CA GLU A 115 -12.31 -10.03 2.00
C GLU A 115 -11.77 -9.23 0.80
N PHE A 116 -11.69 -9.88 -0.35
CA PHE A 116 -11.07 -9.34 -1.57
C PHE A 116 -11.70 -8.03 -2.03
N THR A 117 -13.02 -7.91 -1.96
CA THR A 117 -13.76 -6.71 -2.39
C THR A 117 -13.29 -5.48 -1.61
N LEU A 118 -13.21 -5.58 -0.28
CA LEU A 118 -12.76 -4.49 0.58
C LEU A 118 -11.27 -4.21 0.38
N GLY A 119 -10.44 -5.26 0.29
CA GLY A 119 -9.00 -5.12 0.06
C GLY A 119 -8.68 -4.40 -1.24
N ILE A 120 -9.35 -4.75 -2.33
CA ILE A 120 -9.20 -4.11 -3.65
C ILE A 120 -9.66 -2.65 -3.59
N ILE A 121 -10.86 -2.36 -3.07
CA ILE A 121 -11.38 -0.99 -2.98
C ILE A 121 -10.41 -0.11 -2.19
N LEU A 122 -9.88 -0.60 -1.08
CA LEU A 122 -8.90 0.12 -0.27
C LEU A 122 -7.62 0.43 -1.05
N ALA A 123 -7.07 -0.56 -1.78
CA ALA A 123 -5.89 -0.36 -2.63
C ALA A 123 -6.15 0.70 -3.73
N PHE A 124 -7.34 0.70 -4.33
CA PHE A 124 -7.73 1.72 -5.30
C PHE A 124 -7.82 3.11 -4.69
N ILE A 125 -8.40 3.25 -3.50
CA ILE A 125 -8.46 4.54 -2.78
C ILE A 125 -7.03 5.06 -2.55
N VAL A 126 -6.13 4.21 -2.09
CA VAL A 126 -4.72 4.59 -1.89
C VAL A 126 -4.05 5.00 -3.19
N ALA A 127 -4.25 4.24 -4.28
CA ALA A 127 -3.71 4.58 -5.60
C ALA A 127 -4.18 5.96 -6.08
N ILE A 128 -5.46 6.27 -5.86
CA ILE A 128 -6.06 7.55 -6.22
C ILE A 128 -5.47 8.67 -5.36
N SER A 129 -5.40 8.50 -4.03
CA SER A 129 -4.82 9.48 -3.11
C SER A 129 -3.36 9.82 -3.48
N ASP A 130 -2.56 8.81 -3.82
CA ASP A 130 -1.19 9.02 -4.25
C ASP A 130 -1.13 9.80 -5.59
N ALA A 131 -2.05 9.56 -6.53
CA ALA A 131 -2.10 10.26 -7.82
C ALA A 131 -2.48 11.74 -7.75
N TYR A 132 -3.14 12.19 -6.69
CA TYR A 132 -3.52 13.60 -6.52
C TYR A 132 -2.39 14.48 -5.99
N LYS A 133 -1.39 13.88 -5.32
CA LYS A 133 -0.28 14.60 -4.69
C LYS A 133 0.56 15.36 -5.73
N ASP A 134 0.77 14.78 -6.91
CA ASP A 134 1.55 15.39 -8.00
C ASP A 134 0.88 16.62 -8.60
N LYS A 135 -0.47 16.64 -8.65
CA LYS A 135 -1.23 17.77 -9.20
C LYS A 135 -1.16 19.00 -8.30
N MET A 136 -1.16 18.80 -6.98
CA MET A 136 -1.09 19.91 -6.03
C MET A 136 0.28 20.59 -6.01
N HIS A 137 1.38 19.83 -6.11
CA HIS A 137 2.72 20.43 -6.19
C HIS A 137 2.95 21.20 -7.50
N ASN A 138 2.49 20.66 -8.64
CA ASN A 138 2.54 21.39 -9.90
C ASN A 138 1.64 22.64 -9.92
N PHE A 139 0.50 22.60 -9.22
CA PHE A 139 -0.35 23.78 -9.08
C PHE A 139 0.33 24.87 -8.25
N ALA A 140 0.99 24.51 -7.15
CA ALA A 140 1.72 25.44 -6.28
C ALA A 140 2.95 26.07 -6.97
N ASN A 141 3.70 25.30 -7.78
CA ASN A 141 4.81 25.85 -8.54
C ASN A 141 4.38 26.79 -9.68
N ASN A 142 3.23 26.54 -10.30
CA ASN A 142 2.71 27.41 -11.37
C ASN A 142 2.14 28.74 -10.88
N ILE A 143 1.79 28.86 -9.60
CA ILE A 143 1.35 30.14 -8.99
C ILE A 143 2.50 30.98 -8.45
N ASN A 144 3.67 30.41 -8.13
CA ASN A 144 4.86 31.15 -7.71
C ASN A 144 5.71 31.73 -8.85
N LEU A 145 5.37 31.44 -10.12
CA LEU A 145 6.09 31.98 -11.29
C LEU A 145 5.50 33.31 -11.81
N LYS A 146 4.72 34.01 -10.99
CA LYS A 146 4.23 35.37 -11.25
C LYS A 146 4.53 36.30 -10.08
N GLU A 147 5.82 36.53 -9.82
CA GLU A 147 6.31 37.81 -9.29
C GLU A 147 7.46 38.31 -10.16
#